data_AF-A0A6A3WZU4-F1
#
_entry.id   AF-A0A6A3WZU4-F1
#
_cell.length_a   1.000
_cell.length_b   1.000
_cell.length_c   1.000
_cell.angle_alpha   90.00
_cell.angle_beta   90.00
_cell.angle_gamma   90.00
#
_symmetry.space_group_name_H-M   'P 1'
#
loop_
_entity.id
_entity.type
_entity.pdbx_description
1 polymer ?
#
loop_
_entity_poly.entity_id
_entity_poly.type
_entity_poly.pdbx_seq_one_letter_code
_entity_poly.pdbx_strand_id
1 'polypeptide(L)'
;MELDFEEEGGADPRLAAAATTAMVSPPWTGTKLQLNELARTSAAADHTAVEQIDQVRRQQGEIAAKTSEYLQQQYDQQLDLRQQQEDIRKQMEEQRQHLQEQFRLLKAAEEAMGRQEKQIEDLTEAARPHIEARWGLFAEAPKRAETEARETRPAPEPTVMLAAGANMPVPPMYRGSTKKEKREFMDSYMVYKRRVDALNQGTQTRVFTMPLGACIEQGTLVRV
;
A
#
# COMPACT_ATOMS: atom_id res chain seq x y z
N MET A 1 59.66 12.94 -27.60
CA MET A 1 59.59 12.58 -29.04
C MET A 1 59.34 13.89 -29.76
N GLU A 2 60.38 14.69 -29.99
CA GLU A 2 61.36 14.55 -31.10
C GLU A 2 60.59 14.60 -32.43
N LEU A 3 60.58 15.77 -33.08
CA LEU A 3 61.59 16.25 -34.05
C LEU A 3 61.73 15.27 -35.23
N ASP A 4 61.46 15.78 -36.44
CA ASP A 4 62.36 15.74 -37.58
C ASP A 4 61.56 15.83 -38.89
N PHE A 5 61.84 16.89 -39.66
CA PHE A 5 62.06 16.69 -41.09
C PHE A 5 62.97 17.81 -41.59
N GLU A 6 64.24 17.44 -41.74
CA GLU A 6 65.24 18.20 -42.46
C GLU A 6 64.90 18.22 -43.96
N GLU A 7 65.03 19.37 -44.59
CA GLU A 7 65.14 19.48 -46.04
C GLU A 7 66.43 20.23 -46.36
N GLU A 8 67.53 19.48 -46.43
CA GLU A 8 68.78 19.94 -47.05
C GLU A 8 68.66 19.80 -48.58
N GLY A 9 68.47 20.91 -49.26
CA GLY A 9 68.63 21.05 -50.70
C GLY A 9 69.84 21.93 -51.01
N GLY A 10 71.00 21.31 -51.20
CA GLY A 10 72.24 21.97 -51.55
C GLY A 10 72.14 22.75 -52.87
N ALA A 11 72.75 23.94 -52.88
CA ALA A 11 72.94 24.75 -54.07
C ALA A 11 74.40 25.20 -54.11
N ASP A 12 75.11 24.85 -55.18
CA ASP A 12 76.17 25.71 -55.74
C ASP A 12 76.51 25.30 -57.20
N PRO A 13 77.14 26.17 -58.00
CA PRO A 13 76.41 26.85 -59.07
C PRO A 13 77.09 26.65 -60.42
N ARG A 14 76.34 26.66 -61.52
CA ARG A 14 76.91 26.85 -62.86
C ARG A 14 75.83 27.09 -63.89
N LEU A 15 75.69 28.35 -64.32
CA LEU A 15 76.01 28.77 -65.68
C LEU A 15 75.60 30.22 -65.85
N ALA A 16 76.61 31.04 -66.11
CA ALA A 16 76.47 32.36 -66.66
C ALA A 16 75.84 32.27 -68.06
N ALA A 17 74.79 33.04 -68.30
CA ALA A 17 74.49 33.56 -69.62
C ALA A 17 73.80 34.90 -69.44
N ALA A 18 74.55 35.96 -69.67
CA ALA A 18 74.06 37.32 -69.75
C ALA A 18 73.07 37.42 -70.92
N ALA A 19 71.81 37.67 -70.60
CA ALA A 19 70.83 38.16 -71.55
C ALA A 19 70.51 39.62 -71.20
N THR A 20 71.10 40.53 -71.96
CA THR A 20 70.69 41.93 -72.07
C THR A 20 69.19 41.94 -72.40
N THR A 21 68.35 42.34 -71.45
CA THR A 21 66.92 42.56 -71.69
C THR A 21 66.50 43.82 -70.95
N ALA A 22 65.85 44.69 -71.71
CA ALA A 22 65.44 46.04 -71.36
C ALA A 22 64.82 46.14 -69.97
N MET A 23 65.26 47.14 -69.21
CA MET A 23 64.55 47.62 -68.03
C MET A 23 63.18 48.16 -68.46
N VAL A 24 62.17 47.31 -68.41
CA VAL A 24 60.78 47.71 -68.23
C VAL A 24 60.42 47.27 -66.82
N SER A 25 60.34 48.24 -65.90
CA SER A 25 59.85 48.02 -64.55
C SER A 25 58.44 47.39 -64.62
N PRO A 26 58.20 46.22 -64.02
CA PRO A 26 56.87 45.61 -64.00
C PRO A 26 55.88 46.51 -63.23
N PRO A 27 54.59 46.54 -63.60
CA PRO A 27 53.58 47.31 -62.86
C PRO A 27 53.25 46.62 -61.53
N TRP A 28 54.03 46.92 -60.49
CA TRP A 28 53.92 46.41 -59.11
C TRP A 28 52.57 46.70 -58.40
N THR A 29 51.69 47.50 -59.02
CA THR A 29 50.39 47.88 -58.46
C THR A 29 49.33 46.81 -58.68
N GLY A 30 49.36 46.09 -59.81
CA GLY A 30 48.37 45.04 -60.13
C GLY A 30 48.51 43.79 -59.27
N THR A 31 49.74 43.35 -59.01
CA THR A 31 50.04 42.16 -58.18
C THR A 31 49.68 42.37 -56.71
N LYS A 32 49.86 43.57 -56.16
CA LYS A 32 49.45 43.90 -54.77
C LYS A 32 47.92 43.86 -54.59
N LEU A 33 47.17 44.31 -55.60
CA LEU A 33 45.71 44.25 -55.59
C LEU A 33 45.22 42.80 -55.62
N GLN A 34 45.81 41.96 -56.47
CA GLN A 34 45.50 40.53 -56.54
C GLN A 34 45.83 39.79 -55.23
N LEU A 35 46.97 40.11 -54.60
CA LEU A 35 47.34 39.52 -53.31
C LEU A 35 46.35 39.90 -52.20
N ASN A 36 45.84 41.15 -52.21
CA ASN A 36 44.86 41.61 -51.22
C ASN A 36 43.49 40.96 -51.44
N GLU A 37 43.06 40.80 -52.68
CA GLU A 37 41.87 40.02 -53.05
C GLU A 37 42.00 38.55 -52.61
N LEU A 38 43.15 37.93 -52.87
CA LEU A 38 43.40 36.55 -52.45
C LEU A 38 43.41 36.40 -50.93
N ALA A 39 44.01 37.37 -50.21
CA ALA A 39 44.02 37.39 -48.75
C ALA A 39 42.61 37.59 -48.17
N ARG A 40 41.76 38.41 -48.81
CA ARG A 40 40.36 38.60 -48.40
C ARG A 40 39.53 37.34 -48.65
N THR A 41 39.71 36.69 -49.78
CA THR A 41 38.99 35.45 -50.10
C THR A 41 39.46 34.29 -49.19
N SER A 42 40.75 34.19 -48.88
CA SER A 42 41.26 33.21 -47.91
C SER A 42 40.72 33.49 -46.50
N ALA A 43 40.75 34.75 -46.03
CA ALA A 43 40.24 35.10 -44.71
C ALA A 43 38.72 34.84 -44.58
N ALA A 44 37.93 35.06 -45.64
CA ALA A 44 36.52 34.70 -45.66
C ALA A 44 36.30 33.18 -45.65
N ALA A 45 37.11 32.44 -46.41
CA ALA A 45 37.09 30.98 -46.40
C ALA A 45 37.46 30.42 -45.02
N ASP A 46 38.47 30.98 -44.36
CA ASP A 46 38.89 30.58 -43.00
C ASP A 46 37.79 30.88 -41.97
N HIS A 47 37.16 32.06 -42.05
CA HIS A 47 36.08 32.41 -41.13
C HIS A 47 34.90 31.45 -41.25
N THR A 48 34.48 31.12 -42.48
CA THR A 48 33.39 30.16 -42.72
C THR A 48 33.78 28.74 -42.31
N ALA A 49 35.04 28.33 -42.48
CA ALA A 49 35.53 27.04 -42.02
C ALA A 49 35.52 26.92 -40.48
N VAL A 50 35.95 27.97 -39.78
CA VAL A 50 35.90 28.03 -38.30
C VAL A 50 34.46 27.96 -37.79
N GLU A 51 33.54 28.70 -38.40
CA GLU A 51 32.11 28.66 -38.00
C GLU A 51 31.50 27.27 -38.18
N GLN A 52 31.84 26.57 -39.26
CA GLN A 52 31.40 25.18 -39.47
C GLN A 52 31.96 24.24 -38.41
N ILE A 53 33.25 24.36 -38.08
CA ILE A 53 33.89 23.57 -37.01
C ILE A 53 33.21 23.84 -35.66
N ASP A 54 32.92 25.11 -35.35
CA ASP A 54 32.24 25.50 -34.12
C ASP A 54 30.80 25.00 -34.07
N GLN A 55 30.10 24.95 -35.21
CA GLN A 55 28.76 24.38 -35.30
C GLN A 55 28.78 22.87 -35.04
N VAL A 56 29.70 22.14 -35.67
CA VAL A 56 29.87 20.70 -35.43
C VAL A 56 30.25 20.42 -33.99
N ARG A 57 31.16 21.20 -33.39
CA ARG A 57 31.57 21.04 -31.99
C ARG A 57 30.39 21.26 -31.04
N ARG A 58 29.54 22.27 -31.29
CA ARG A 58 28.31 22.49 -30.52
C ARG A 58 27.34 21.32 -30.65
N GLN A 59 27.11 20.84 -31.87
CA GLN A 59 26.25 19.68 -32.10
C GLN A 59 26.78 18.43 -31.39
N GLN A 60 28.09 18.18 -31.41
CA GLN A 60 28.69 17.08 -30.66
C GLN A 60 28.49 17.23 -29.15
N GLY A 61 28.61 18.45 -28.62
CA GLY A 61 28.34 18.75 -27.21
C GLY A 61 26.89 18.48 -26.82
N GLU A 62 25.94 18.92 -27.64
CA GLU A 62 24.51 18.66 -27.42
C GLU A 62 24.17 17.16 -27.47
N ILE A 63 24.74 16.43 -28.44
CA ILE A 63 24.54 14.99 -28.56
C ILE A 63 25.14 14.25 -27.36
N ALA A 64 26.35 14.62 -26.94
CA ALA A 64 27.00 14.04 -25.77
C ALA A 64 26.20 14.28 -24.49
N ALA A 65 25.71 15.52 -24.28
CA ALA A 65 24.87 15.87 -23.14
C ALA A 65 23.58 15.04 -23.12
N LYS A 66 22.83 15.01 -24.22
CA LYS A 66 21.60 14.19 -24.35
C LYS A 66 21.86 12.71 -24.11
N THR A 67 23.00 12.20 -24.58
CA THR A 67 23.37 10.80 -24.41
C THR A 67 23.70 10.50 -22.95
N SER A 68 24.42 11.38 -22.26
CA SER A 68 24.69 11.22 -20.82
C SER A 68 23.43 11.32 -19.97
N GLU A 69 22.54 12.28 -20.26
CA GLU A 69 21.26 12.43 -19.56
C GLU A 69 20.38 11.18 -19.73
N TYR A 70 20.30 10.64 -20.95
CA TYR A 70 19.55 9.42 -21.22
C TYR A 70 20.08 8.22 -20.44
N LEU A 71 21.40 8.02 -20.44
CA LEU A 71 22.04 6.94 -19.68
C LEU A 71 21.83 7.10 -18.17
N GLN A 72 21.88 8.33 -17.68
CA GLN A 72 21.63 8.63 -16.27
C GLN A 72 20.18 8.34 -15.88
N GLN A 73 19.21 8.77 -16.69
CA GLN A 73 17.80 8.45 -16.46
C GLN A 73 17.54 6.93 -16.46
N GLN A 74 18.21 6.19 -17.35
CA GLN A 74 18.15 4.72 -17.35
C GLN A 74 18.68 4.11 -16.05
N TYR A 75 19.78 4.62 -15.54
CA TYR A 75 20.35 4.16 -14.28
C TYR A 75 19.42 4.46 -13.09
N ASP A 76 18.89 5.67 -13.03
CA ASP A 76 17.97 6.09 -11.96
C ASP A 76 16.69 5.23 -11.98
N GLN A 77 16.11 5.00 -13.17
CA GLN A 77 14.96 4.09 -13.33
C GLN A 77 15.26 2.67 -12.83
N GLN A 78 16.48 2.16 -13.09
CA GLN A 78 16.87 0.83 -12.63
C GLN A 78 17.03 0.79 -11.11
N LEU A 79 17.54 1.86 -10.51
CA LEU A 79 17.66 1.99 -9.06
C LEU A 79 16.28 2.03 -8.39
N ASP A 80 15.37 2.84 -8.93
CA ASP A 80 13.99 2.97 -8.44
C ASP A 80 13.25 1.63 -8.50
N LEU A 81 13.37 0.90 -9.61
CA LEU A 81 12.76 -0.42 -9.76
C LEU A 81 13.31 -1.42 -8.74
N ARG A 82 14.63 -1.39 -8.47
CA ARG A 82 15.22 -2.25 -7.43
C ARG A 82 14.73 -1.88 -6.05
N GLN A 83 14.65 -0.58 -5.75
CA GLN A 83 14.13 -0.10 -4.47
C GLN A 83 12.69 -0.56 -4.27
N GLN A 84 11.83 -0.41 -5.29
CA GLN A 84 10.45 -0.91 -5.25
C GLN A 84 10.38 -2.42 -5.00
N GLN A 85 11.24 -3.22 -5.65
CA GLN A 85 11.29 -4.66 -5.40
C GLN A 85 11.68 -5.00 -3.96
N GLU A 86 12.66 -4.28 -3.40
CA GLU A 86 13.06 -4.48 -2.00
C GLU A 86 11.96 -4.09 -1.03
N ASP A 87 11.25 -2.99 -1.29
CA ASP A 87 10.17 -2.53 -0.42
C ASP A 87 8.98 -3.50 -0.46
N ILE A 88 8.61 -4.00 -1.64
CA ILE A 88 7.59 -5.06 -1.78
C ILE A 88 8.03 -6.32 -1.03
N ARG A 89 9.30 -6.70 -1.14
CA ARG A 89 9.82 -7.87 -0.44
C ARG A 89 9.74 -7.71 1.08
N LYS A 90 10.12 -6.55 1.61
CA LYS A 90 10.01 -6.25 3.06
C LYS A 90 8.57 -6.32 3.52
N GLN A 91 7.63 -5.71 2.77
CA GLN A 91 6.22 -5.75 3.09
C GLN A 91 5.67 -7.20 3.14
N MET A 92 6.08 -8.04 2.18
CA MET A 92 5.68 -9.45 2.17
C MET A 92 6.26 -10.23 3.37
N GLU A 93 7.49 -9.91 3.78
CA GLU A 93 8.12 -10.51 4.96
C GLU A 93 7.39 -10.09 6.25
N GLU A 94 7.00 -8.82 6.38
CA GLU A 94 6.19 -8.32 7.49
C GLU A 94 4.81 -8.99 7.54
N GLN A 95 4.12 -9.08 6.40
CA GLN A 95 2.82 -9.78 6.32
C GLN A 95 2.95 -11.26 6.70
N ARG A 96 4.01 -11.92 6.23
CA ARG A 96 4.32 -13.31 6.60
C ARG A 96 4.55 -13.44 8.09
N GLN A 97 5.32 -12.54 8.69
CA GLN A 97 5.58 -12.56 10.14
C GLN A 97 4.30 -12.37 10.94
N HIS A 98 3.47 -11.37 10.59
CA HIS A 98 2.19 -11.15 11.25
C HIS A 98 1.28 -12.39 11.17
N LEU A 99 1.19 -13.03 10.00
CA LEU A 99 0.41 -14.25 9.86
C LEU A 99 0.97 -15.42 10.70
N GLN A 100 2.30 -15.52 10.79
CA GLN A 100 2.96 -16.52 11.62
C GLN A 100 2.67 -16.30 13.10
N GLU A 101 2.64 -15.06 13.57
CA GLU A 101 2.27 -14.73 14.94
C GLU A 101 0.81 -15.07 15.24
N GLN A 102 -0.11 -14.72 14.34
CA GLN A 102 -1.52 -15.08 14.45
C GLN A 102 -1.70 -16.61 14.50
N PHE A 103 -1.00 -17.35 13.64
CA PHE A 103 -1.05 -18.81 13.63
C PHE A 103 -0.45 -19.42 14.90
N ARG A 104 0.63 -18.84 15.43
CA ARG A 104 1.25 -19.28 16.69
C ARG A 104 0.28 -19.10 17.87
N LEU A 105 -0.38 -17.95 17.96
CA LEU A 105 -1.38 -17.70 19.00
C LEU A 105 -2.57 -18.64 18.86
N LEU A 106 -3.05 -18.85 17.64
CA LEU A 106 -4.14 -19.78 17.36
C LEU A 106 -3.79 -21.22 17.75
N LYS A 107 -2.57 -21.67 17.46
CA LYS A 107 -2.08 -22.99 17.87
C LYS A 107 -1.99 -23.15 19.38
N ALA A 108 -1.50 -22.14 20.09
CA ALA A 108 -1.49 -22.17 21.55
C ALA A 108 -2.90 -22.20 22.14
N ALA A 109 -3.86 -21.48 21.54
CA ALA A 109 -5.26 -21.53 21.92
C ALA A 109 -5.90 -22.89 21.63
N GLU A 110 -5.58 -23.51 20.49
CA GLU A 110 -6.00 -24.87 20.14
C GLU A 110 -5.52 -25.88 21.18
N GLU A 111 -4.25 -25.82 21.59
CA GLU A 111 -3.71 -26.68 22.64
C GLU A 111 -4.34 -26.44 24.02
N ALA A 112 -4.65 -25.18 24.36
CA ALA A 112 -5.32 -24.84 25.61
C ALA A 112 -6.77 -25.36 25.63
N MET A 113 -7.50 -25.20 24.52
CA MET A 113 -8.85 -25.76 24.37
C MET A 113 -8.83 -27.28 24.35
N GLY A 114 -7.86 -27.92 23.71
CA GLY A 114 -7.72 -29.38 23.74
C GLY A 114 -7.43 -29.91 25.14
N ARG A 115 -6.75 -29.13 26.00
CA ARG A 115 -6.61 -29.46 27.43
C ARG A 115 -7.93 -29.27 28.18
N GLN A 116 -8.65 -28.19 27.90
CA GLN A 116 -9.97 -27.92 28.50
C GLN A 116 -10.99 -28.99 28.11
N GLU A 117 -10.99 -29.46 26.87
CA GLU A 117 -11.86 -30.53 26.38
C GLU A 117 -11.64 -31.83 27.16
N LYS A 118 -10.38 -32.24 27.33
CA LYS A 118 -10.04 -33.40 28.18
C LYS A 118 -10.50 -33.24 29.62
N GLN A 119 -10.35 -32.04 30.19
CA GLN A 119 -10.85 -31.77 31.55
C GLN A 119 -12.37 -31.88 31.64
N ILE A 120 -13.09 -31.43 30.61
CA ILE A 120 -14.56 -31.58 30.55
C ILE A 120 -14.94 -33.05 30.40
N GLU A 121 -14.24 -33.82 29.56
CA GLU A 121 -14.45 -35.26 29.42
C GLU A 121 -14.20 -36.00 30.74
N ASP A 122 -13.09 -35.73 31.43
CA ASP A 122 -12.76 -36.33 32.73
C ASP A 122 -13.82 -36.00 33.79
N LEU A 123 -14.25 -34.74 33.87
CA LEU A 123 -15.32 -34.32 34.78
C LEU A 123 -16.66 -34.97 34.42
N THR A 124 -16.95 -35.11 33.14
CA THR A 124 -18.16 -35.77 32.65
C THR A 124 -18.14 -37.25 32.98
N GLU A 125 -16.98 -37.92 32.84
CA GLU A 125 -16.78 -39.33 33.21
C GLU A 125 -16.88 -39.54 34.72
N ALA A 126 -16.25 -38.68 35.53
CA ALA A 126 -16.36 -38.74 36.99
C ALA A 126 -17.80 -38.47 37.47
N ALA A 127 -18.53 -37.58 36.80
CA ALA A 127 -19.92 -37.30 37.08
C ALA A 127 -20.88 -38.35 36.49
N ARG A 128 -20.46 -39.14 35.49
CA ARG A 128 -21.26 -40.18 34.82
C ARG A 128 -22.00 -41.09 35.79
N PRO A 129 -21.35 -41.76 36.77
CA PRO A 129 -22.06 -42.65 37.69
C PRO A 129 -23.07 -41.91 38.57
N HIS A 130 -22.76 -40.67 38.97
CA HIS A 130 -23.68 -39.86 39.80
C HIS A 130 -24.89 -39.36 39.00
N ILE A 131 -24.64 -38.95 37.75
CA ILE A 131 -25.65 -38.53 36.79
C ILE A 131 -26.55 -39.73 36.44
N GLU A 132 -25.98 -40.90 36.15
CA GLU A 132 -26.72 -42.14 35.86
C GLU A 132 -27.51 -42.63 37.07
N ALA A 133 -26.98 -42.58 38.29
CA ALA A 133 -27.74 -42.93 39.49
C ALA A 133 -28.89 -41.94 39.75
N ARG A 134 -28.67 -40.64 39.55
CA ARG A 134 -29.68 -39.60 39.71
C ARG A 134 -30.78 -39.69 38.64
N TRP A 135 -30.43 -39.96 37.39
CA TRP A 135 -31.41 -40.16 36.31
C TRP A 135 -32.06 -41.54 36.35
N GLY A 136 -31.38 -42.56 36.88
CA GLY A 136 -31.94 -43.87 37.21
C GLY A 136 -33.06 -43.78 38.25
N LEU A 137 -32.96 -42.86 39.22
CA LEU A 137 -34.05 -42.51 40.15
C LEU A 137 -35.27 -41.84 39.47
N PHE A 138 -35.09 -41.22 38.29
CA PHE A 138 -36.20 -40.70 37.49
C PHE A 138 -36.80 -41.76 36.54
N ALA A 139 -36.00 -42.76 36.13
CA ALA A 139 -36.47 -43.90 35.34
C ALA A 139 -37.16 -44.98 36.21
N GLU A 140 -36.69 -45.18 37.45
CA GLU A 140 -37.37 -45.96 38.48
C GLU A 140 -38.29 -45.06 39.32
N ALA A 141 -39.37 -44.58 38.71
CA ALA A 141 -40.57 -44.26 39.46
C ALA A 141 -41.63 -45.32 39.16
N PRO A 142 -42.05 -46.08 40.19
CA PRO A 142 -43.44 -45.96 40.54
C PRO A 142 -43.62 -45.56 41.99
N LYS A 143 -44.40 -44.49 42.18
CA LYS A 143 -45.12 -44.13 43.40
C LYS A 143 -44.24 -43.86 44.63
N ARG A 144 -43.89 -42.60 44.83
CA ARG A 144 -44.25 -41.91 46.09
C ARG A 144 -44.18 -40.40 45.91
N ALA A 145 -45.31 -39.79 46.25
CA ALA A 145 -45.49 -38.36 46.38
C ALA A 145 -44.87 -37.86 47.69
N GLU A 146 -44.65 -36.53 47.72
CA GLU A 146 -44.50 -35.67 48.90
C GLU A 146 -43.14 -35.84 49.62
N THR A 147 -42.34 -34.81 49.91
CA THR A 147 -42.67 -33.45 50.35
C THR A 147 -41.43 -32.54 50.24
N GLU A 148 -41.70 -31.23 50.18
CA GLU A 148 -40.91 -30.12 50.75
C GLU A 148 -39.71 -29.51 49.99
N ALA A 149 -40.06 -28.38 49.37
CA ALA A 149 -39.32 -27.17 49.16
C ALA A 149 -38.26 -26.84 50.24
N ARG A 150 -37.07 -26.43 49.76
CA ARG A 150 -36.19 -25.53 50.50
C ARG A 150 -35.55 -24.54 49.54
N GLU A 151 -36.14 -23.36 49.49
CA GLU A 151 -35.58 -22.14 48.91
C GLU A 151 -34.22 -21.84 49.55
N THR A 152 -33.21 -21.65 48.71
CA THR A 152 -31.91 -21.12 49.11
C THR A 152 -31.76 -19.75 48.44
N ARG A 153 -31.67 -18.73 49.29
CA ARG A 153 -31.58 -17.27 49.04
C ARG A 153 -30.86 -16.86 47.73
N PRO A 154 -31.41 -15.88 46.97
CA PRO A 154 -30.63 -15.16 45.97
C PRO A 154 -29.78 -14.05 46.61
N ALA A 155 -28.56 -13.88 46.08
CA ALA A 155 -27.64 -12.77 46.35
C ALA A 155 -28.20 -11.45 45.76
N PRO A 156 -27.75 -10.26 46.21
CA PRO A 156 -28.46 -9.00 45.96
C PRO A 156 -28.43 -8.63 44.48
N GLU A 157 -29.61 -8.59 43.87
CA GLU A 157 -29.80 -8.09 42.51
C GLU A 157 -29.48 -6.58 42.46
N PRO A 158 -28.75 -6.08 41.45
CA PRO A 158 -28.65 -4.66 41.21
C PRO A 158 -30.04 -4.15 40.83
N THR A 159 -30.58 -3.24 41.65
CA THR A 159 -31.88 -2.60 41.43
C THR A 159 -31.98 -2.04 40.01
N VAL A 160 -32.74 -2.72 39.15
CA VAL A 160 -33.09 -2.25 37.81
C VAL A 160 -34.15 -1.15 37.97
N MET A 161 -33.71 0.10 38.05
CA MET A 161 -34.64 1.23 38.00
C MET A 161 -35.12 1.40 36.55
N LEU A 162 -36.40 1.08 36.29
CA LEU A 162 -37.09 1.49 35.07
C LEU A 162 -37.27 3.02 35.10
N ALA A 163 -36.25 3.75 34.66
CA ALA A 163 -36.36 5.18 34.44
C ALA A 163 -37.14 5.42 33.14
N ALA A 164 -38.45 5.64 33.24
CA ALA A 164 -39.30 6.10 32.14
C ALA A 164 -39.08 7.60 31.87
N GLY A 165 -37.89 7.96 31.39
CA GLY A 165 -37.58 9.32 30.96
C GLY A 165 -38.01 9.57 29.51
N ALA A 166 -38.46 10.79 29.19
CA ALA A 166 -38.89 11.21 27.85
C ALA A 166 -37.82 11.09 26.73
N ASN A 167 -36.57 10.72 27.08
CA ASN A 167 -35.45 10.52 26.15
C ASN A 167 -35.03 9.04 26.01
N MET A 168 -35.80 8.09 26.54
CA MET A 168 -35.44 6.68 26.46
C MET A 168 -35.70 6.12 25.06
N PRO A 169 -34.77 5.31 24.50
CA PRO A 169 -35.00 4.66 23.22
C PRO A 169 -36.19 3.72 23.34
N VAL A 170 -37.20 3.94 22.51
CA VAL A 170 -38.41 3.11 22.48
C VAL A 170 -38.17 1.89 21.60
N PRO A 171 -38.50 0.67 22.05
CA PRO A 171 -38.38 -0.52 21.22
C PRO A 171 -39.34 -0.44 20.03
N PRO A 172 -38.86 -0.70 18.79
CA PRO A 172 -39.74 -0.76 17.63
C PRO A 172 -40.63 -2.01 17.73
N MET A 173 -41.85 -1.93 17.18
CA MET A 173 -42.79 -3.06 17.14
C MET A 173 -43.01 -3.53 15.70
N TYR A 174 -42.85 -4.83 15.46
CA TYR A 174 -43.16 -5.45 14.18
C TYR A 174 -44.65 -5.80 14.12
N ARG A 175 -45.30 -5.29 13.07
CA ARG A 175 -46.72 -5.48 12.72
C ARG A 175 -46.91 -5.96 11.28
N GLY A 176 -45.82 -6.09 10.53
CA GLY A 176 -45.83 -6.44 9.11
C GLY A 176 -45.93 -7.94 8.87
N SER A 177 -46.08 -8.31 7.59
CA SER A 177 -46.01 -9.72 7.16
C SER A 177 -45.10 -9.92 5.95
N THR A 178 -44.60 -8.83 5.36
CA THR A 178 -43.77 -8.89 4.16
C THR A 178 -42.27 -8.95 4.49
N LYS A 179 -41.48 -9.50 3.56
CA LYS A 179 -40.00 -9.56 3.69
C LYS A 179 -39.35 -8.18 3.74
N LYS A 180 -39.97 -7.17 3.12
CA LYS A 180 -39.49 -5.78 3.12
C LYS A 180 -39.70 -5.14 4.49
N GLU A 181 -40.91 -5.23 5.05
CA GLU A 181 -41.22 -4.73 6.40
C GLU A 181 -40.39 -5.42 7.47
N LYS A 182 -40.12 -6.73 7.34
CA LYS A 182 -39.23 -7.45 8.26
C LYS A 182 -37.81 -6.86 8.25
N ARG A 183 -37.30 -6.49 7.07
CA ARG A 183 -35.97 -5.87 6.95
C ARG A 183 -35.95 -4.49 7.61
N GLU A 184 -36.91 -3.64 7.30
CA GLU A 184 -37.05 -2.30 7.88
C GLU A 184 -37.20 -2.35 9.42
N PHE A 185 -37.92 -3.34 9.93
CA PHE A 185 -38.02 -3.58 11.37
C PHE A 185 -36.70 -4.04 11.99
N MET A 186 -36.00 -5.00 11.39
CA MET A 186 -34.71 -5.47 11.89
C MET A 186 -33.68 -4.33 11.93
N ASP A 187 -33.66 -3.49 10.88
CA ASP A 187 -32.78 -2.32 10.82
C ASP A 187 -33.10 -1.33 11.96
N SER A 188 -34.39 -1.06 12.19
CA SER A 188 -34.87 -0.21 13.29
C SER A 188 -34.51 -0.80 14.66
N TYR A 189 -34.64 -2.12 14.84
CA TYR A 189 -34.30 -2.81 16.08
C TYR A 189 -32.80 -2.75 16.36
N MET A 190 -31.94 -2.89 15.34
CA MET A 190 -30.50 -2.76 15.50
C MET A 190 -30.08 -1.34 15.91
N VAL A 191 -30.77 -0.30 15.42
CA VAL A 191 -30.57 1.09 15.87
C VAL A 191 -31.01 1.26 17.32
N TYR A 192 -32.17 0.73 17.70
CA TYR A 192 -32.66 0.72 19.09
C TYR A 192 -31.64 0.06 20.03
N LYS A 193 -31.17 -1.14 19.69
CA LYS A 193 -30.19 -1.88 20.50
C LYS A 193 -28.90 -1.08 20.70
N ARG A 194 -28.34 -0.51 19.63
CA ARG A 194 -27.12 0.33 19.71
C ARG A 194 -27.32 1.55 20.62
N ARG A 195 -28.50 2.18 20.59
CA ARG A 195 -28.82 3.32 21.48
C ARG A 195 -28.89 2.89 22.95
N VAL A 196 -29.50 1.73 23.24
CA VAL A 196 -29.55 1.18 24.60
C VAL A 196 -28.14 0.81 25.08
N ASP A 197 -27.34 0.17 24.24
CA ASP A 197 -25.96 -0.20 24.57
C ASP A 197 -25.08 1.04 24.85
N ALA A 198 -25.24 2.12 24.09
CA ALA A 198 -24.53 3.38 24.33
C ALA A 198 -24.96 4.06 25.64
N LEU A 199 -26.25 4.05 25.97
CA LEU A 199 -26.75 4.59 27.25
C LEU A 199 -26.22 3.80 28.45
N ASN A 200 -26.10 2.49 28.31
CA ASN A 200 -25.54 1.59 29.33
C ASN A 200 -24.04 1.78 29.55
N GLN A 201 -23.31 2.31 28.57
CA GLN A 201 -21.89 2.64 28.70
C GLN A 201 -21.66 3.99 29.38
N GLY A 202 -22.60 4.95 29.22
CA GLY A 202 -22.44 6.33 29.70
C GLY A 202 -23.03 6.63 31.09
N THR A 203 -23.84 5.74 31.66
CA THR A 203 -24.61 6.02 32.89
C THR A 203 -24.46 4.88 33.90
N GLN A 204 -24.49 5.18 35.21
CA GLN A 204 -24.49 4.15 36.28
C GLN A 204 -25.79 3.31 36.31
N THR A 205 -26.82 3.69 35.57
CA THR A 205 -28.09 2.97 35.45
C THR A 205 -28.10 2.04 34.23
N ARG A 206 -28.39 0.75 34.45
CA ARG A 206 -28.59 -0.22 33.37
C ARG A 206 -30.01 -0.16 32.84
N VAL A 207 -30.15 0.23 31.58
CA VAL A 207 -31.35 0.21 30.77
C VAL A 207 -31.57 -1.19 30.21
N PHE A 208 -32.76 -1.73 30.42
CA PHE A 208 -33.16 -3.03 29.90
C PHE A 208 -33.42 -2.97 28.38
N THR A 209 -32.81 -3.89 27.63
CA THR A 209 -33.07 -4.08 26.21
C THR A 209 -34.21 -5.07 26.03
N MET A 210 -35.29 -4.65 25.37
CA MET A 210 -36.41 -5.54 25.05
C MET A 210 -35.96 -6.63 24.07
N PRO A 211 -36.26 -7.93 24.35
CA PRO A 211 -35.89 -9.01 23.45
C PRO A 211 -36.72 -8.97 22.17
N LEU A 212 -36.12 -9.36 21.04
CA LEU A 212 -36.75 -9.37 19.71
C LEU A 212 -38.14 -10.00 19.68
N GLY A 213 -38.34 -11.12 20.38
CA GLY A 213 -39.63 -11.82 20.41
C GLY A 213 -40.75 -11.00 21.06
N ALA A 214 -40.43 -10.14 22.02
CA ALA A 214 -41.40 -9.24 22.65
C ALA A 214 -41.72 -8.02 21.77
N CYS A 215 -40.87 -7.73 20.78
CA CYS A 215 -41.06 -6.67 19.79
C CYS A 215 -41.91 -7.12 18.58
N ILE A 216 -42.39 -8.37 18.56
CA ILE A 216 -43.20 -8.93 17.46
C ILE A 216 -44.64 -9.11 17.94
N GLU A 217 -45.64 -8.65 17.15
CA GLU A 217 -47.03 -8.94 17.50
C GLU A 217 -47.36 -10.42 17.36
N GLN A 218 -48.02 -10.96 18.37
CA GLN A 218 -48.47 -12.35 18.38
C GLN A 218 -49.41 -12.69 17.21
N GLY A 219 -50.10 -11.70 16.63
CA GLY A 219 -50.95 -11.87 15.44
C GLY A 219 -50.19 -12.00 14.11
N THR A 220 -48.90 -11.64 14.06
CA THR A 220 -48.05 -11.77 12.85
C THR A 220 -47.38 -13.14 12.71
N LEU A 221 -47.44 -13.97 13.77
CA LEU A 221 -46.84 -15.31 13.81
C LEU A 221 -47.75 -16.41 13.22
N VAL A 222 -48.97 -16.09 12.78
CA VAL A 222 -50.02 -17.08 12.40
C VAL A 222 -50.15 -17.29 10.87
N ARG A 223 -49.08 -17.12 10.10
CA ARG A 223 -49.09 -17.58 8.69
C ARG A 223 -47.76 -18.24 8.34
N VAL A 224 -47.65 -19.51 8.73
CA VAL A 224 -46.81 -20.51 8.06
C VAL A 224 -47.73 -21.59 7.53
#